data_AF-A0A1M2YI33-F1
#
_entry.id   AF-A0A1M2YI33-F1
#
_cell.length_a   1.000
_cell.length_b   1.000
_cell.length_c   1.000
_cell.angle_alpha   90.00
_cell.angle_beta   90.00
_cell.angle_gamma   90.00
#
_symmetry.space_group_name_H-M   'P 1'
#
loop_
_entity.id
_entity.type
_entity.pdbx_description
1 polymer ?
#
loop_
_entity_poly.entity_id
_entity_poly.type
_entity_poly.pdbx_seq_one_letter_code
_entity_poly.pdbx_strand_id
1 'polypeptide(L)'
;MATGNILVDKIMKKYGVPDWVKPYVYAYIRSNPLNAVRRGISFIDVKRKRGRITGNVIELPNSVQFEVSDVTRIVSLFYAGEEESSRIAESWSKDLHDYDSKRYAEHFAALSEIEQKHLRAIKNMLEGLGKKSGSETAEVRALFEKLGSITDWKERIISYDLVLKSSYGSIFGNIFYKVFYPVMPEYMRSFGKAFSSEDTEAGWGYEEAKRIIRDKEIDAHRLVQLFNDLLPLVGSVVNANMDIAEKAGINKEVSLLRDIAIAYPVYISKECGADIDAEKETAAILETLKRRNKPAKE
;
A
#
# COMPACT_ATOMS: atom_id res chain seq x y z
N MET A 1 -31.83 9.66 0.97
CA MET A 1 -30.37 9.84 0.73
C MET A 1 -29.67 10.66 1.82
N ALA A 2 -30.31 11.66 2.46
CA ALA A 2 -29.70 12.48 3.52
C ALA A 2 -29.29 11.71 4.81
N THR A 3 -30.01 10.64 5.19
CA THR A 3 -29.73 9.84 6.39
C THR A 3 -28.52 8.91 6.28
N GLY A 4 -28.14 8.49 5.06
CA GLY A 4 -26.98 7.63 4.84
C GLY A 4 -25.64 8.35 5.09
N ASN A 5 -25.54 9.61 4.66
CA ASN A 5 -24.34 10.43 4.83
C ASN A 5 -24.07 10.72 6.31
N ILE A 6 -25.12 10.97 7.12
CA ILE A 6 -25.00 11.24 8.55
C ILE A 6 -24.42 10.05 9.32
N LEU A 7 -24.78 8.81 8.96
CA LEU A 7 -24.23 7.61 9.62
C LEU A 7 -22.75 7.40 9.26
N VAL A 8 -22.39 7.58 8.00
CA VAL A 8 -21.02 7.46 7.51
C VAL A 8 -20.12 8.50 8.19
N ASP A 9 -20.57 9.75 8.30
CA ASP A 9 -19.82 10.81 8.98
C ASP A 9 -19.56 10.51 10.44
N LYS A 10 -20.57 9.97 11.14
CA LYS A 10 -20.41 9.54 12.54
C LYS A 10 -19.38 8.42 12.68
N ILE A 11 -19.37 7.46 11.76
CA ILE A 11 -18.39 6.35 11.74
C ILE A 11 -17.00 6.89 11.47
N MET A 12 -16.82 7.69 10.42
CA MET A 12 -15.52 8.27 10.06
C MET A 12 -14.95 9.08 11.21
N LYS A 13 -15.77 9.94 11.85
CA LYS A 13 -15.36 10.70 13.03
C LYS A 13 -14.99 9.80 14.22
N LYS A 14 -15.77 8.74 14.48
CA LYS A 14 -15.48 7.79 15.58
C LYS A 14 -14.13 7.09 15.41
N TYR A 15 -13.73 6.78 14.18
CA TYR A 15 -12.48 6.10 13.87
C TYR A 15 -11.33 7.05 13.49
N GLY A 16 -11.52 8.37 13.63
CA GLY A 16 -10.49 9.36 13.31
C GLY A 16 -10.08 9.36 11.83
N VAL A 17 -10.98 8.97 10.92
CA VAL A 17 -10.70 8.97 9.48
C VAL A 17 -10.67 10.42 8.99
N PRO A 18 -9.61 10.87 8.29
CA PRO A 18 -9.50 12.22 7.79
C PRO A 18 -10.67 12.62 6.87
N ASP A 19 -11.06 13.89 6.94
CA ASP A 19 -12.22 14.40 6.19
C ASP A 19 -12.04 14.29 4.67
N TRP A 20 -10.82 14.41 4.16
CA TRP A 20 -10.52 14.28 2.73
C TRP A 20 -10.78 12.87 2.17
N VAL A 21 -10.96 11.87 3.02
CA VAL A 21 -11.35 10.51 2.62
C VAL A 21 -12.85 10.43 2.29
N LYS A 22 -13.68 11.36 2.80
CA LYS A 22 -15.15 11.33 2.67
C LYS A 22 -15.61 11.27 1.21
N PRO A 23 -15.08 12.07 0.26
CA PRO A 23 -15.50 12.02 -1.14
C PRO A 23 -15.32 10.63 -1.76
N TYR A 24 -14.23 9.91 -1.43
CA TYR A 24 -13.96 8.55 -1.90
C TYR A 24 -15.00 7.55 -1.37
N VAL A 25 -15.25 7.59 -0.05
CA VAL A 25 -16.23 6.70 0.59
C VAL A 25 -17.64 6.96 0.06
N TYR A 26 -18.03 8.21 -0.11
CA TYR A 26 -19.33 8.57 -0.68
C TYR A 26 -19.47 8.17 -2.15
N ALA A 27 -18.41 8.32 -2.95
CA ALA A 27 -18.40 7.82 -4.33
C ALA A 27 -18.58 6.30 -4.36
N TYR A 28 -17.86 5.57 -3.49
CA TYR A 28 -18.01 4.12 -3.36
C TYR A 28 -19.44 3.72 -2.98
N ILE A 29 -20.02 4.32 -1.94
CA ILE A 29 -21.39 4.02 -1.48
C ILE A 29 -22.41 4.27 -2.59
N ARG A 30 -22.29 5.37 -3.34
CA ARG A 30 -23.17 5.67 -4.48
C ARG A 30 -23.03 4.63 -5.60
N SER A 31 -21.80 4.18 -5.87
CA SER A 31 -21.52 3.19 -6.91
C SER A 31 -21.87 1.74 -6.53
N ASN A 32 -21.98 1.44 -5.23
CA ASN A 32 -22.15 0.09 -4.71
C ASN A 32 -23.00 0.02 -3.42
N PRO A 33 -24.25 0.54 -3.44
CA PRO A 33 -25.02 0.77 -2.21
C PRO A 33 -25.33 -0.53 -1.44
N LEU A 34 -25.66 -1.62 -2.16
CA LEU A 34 -26.03 -2.89 -1.53
C LEU A 34 -24.84 -3.56 -0.82
N ASN A 35 -23.67 -3.62 -1.47
CA ASN A 35 -22.48 -4.20 -0.83
C ASN A 35 -21.91 -3.29 0.26
N ALA A 36 -22.00 -1.96 0.12
CA ALA A 36 -21.58 -1.03 1.16
C ALA A 36 -22.35 -1.27 2.47
N VAL A 37 -23.67 -1.45 2.40
CA VAL A 37 -24.50 -1.80 3.56
C VAL A 37 -24.17 -3.20 4.08
N ARG A 38 -24.12 -4.21 3.20
CA ARG A 38 -23.84 -5.61 3.58
C ARG A 38 -22.48 -5.77 4.27
N ARG A 39 -21.44 -5.15 3.72
CA ARG A 39 -20.06 -5.28 4.24
C ARG A 39 -19.78 -4.35 5.41
N GLY A 40 -20.36 -3.14 5.45
CA GLY A 40 -20.24 -2.24 6.60
C GLY A 40 -20.72 -2.86 7.92
N ILE A 41 -21.74 -3.72 7.86
CA ILE A 41 -22.25 -4.48 9.02
C ILE A 41 -21.32 -5.66 9.37
N SER A 42 -20.68 -6.29 8.37
CA SER A 42 -19.84 -7.49 8.55
C SER A 42 -18.51 -7.27 9.27
N PHE A 43 -17.95 -6.04 9.25
CA PHE A 43 -16.72 -5.71 9.98
C PHE A 43 -16.93 -5.51 11.49
N ILE A 44 -18.18 -5.34 11.94
CA ILE A 44 -18.52 -5.09 13.35
C ILE A 44 -18.65 -6.40 14.15
N ASP A 45 -18.85 -7.54 13.47
CA ASP A 45 -19.24 -8.80 14.12
C ASP A 45 -18.49 -10.04 13.61
N VAL A 46 -17.17 -9.91 13.40
CA VAL A 46 -16.31 -11.04 12.96
C VAL A 46 -15.93 -11.99 14.10
N LYS A 47 -16.41 -11.77 15.34
CA LYS A 47 -15.93 -12.44 16.56
C LYS A 47 -16.13 -13.96 16.60
N ARG A 48 -16.81 -14.58 15.63
CA ARG A 48 -17.12 -16.03 15.65
C ARG A 48 -16.95 -16.80 14.33
N LYS A 49 -16.67 -16.16 13.19
CA LYS A 49 -16.51 -16.89 11.92
C LYS A 49 -15.02 -17.18 11.66
N ARG A 50 -14.64 -18.45 11.63
CA ARG A 50 -13.33 -18.88 11.12
C ARG A 50 -13.42 -18.96 9.59
N GLY A 51 -12.41 -18.45 8.91
CA GLY A 51 -12.25 -18.79 7.50
C GLY A 51 -11.85 -20.26 7.36
N ARG A 52 -11.87 -20.78 6.14
CA ARG A 52 -11.52 -22.17 5.85
C ARG A 52 -10.72 -22.30 4.57
N ILE A 53 -9.89 -23.33 4.51
CA ILE A 53 -9.20 -23.75 3.30
C ILE A 53 -9.82 -25.07 2.87
N THR A 54 -10.32 -25.13 1.65
CA THR A 54 -10.94 -26.34 1.06
C THR A 54 -10.35 -26.57 -0.32
N GLY A 55 -9.50 -27.59 -0.44
CA GLY A 55 -8.80 -27.89 -1.69
C GLY A 55 -7.97 -26.69 -2.14
N ASN A 56 -8.35 -26.10 -3.28
CA ASN A 56 -7.67 -24.96 -3.90
C ASN A 56 -8.31 -23.60 -3.58
N VAL A 57 -9.25 -23.52 -2.62
CA VAL A 57 -9.98 -22.29 -2.30
C VAL A 57 -9.77 -21.90 -0.83
N ILE A 58 -9.53 -20.61 -0.62
CA ILE A 58 -9.44 -19.94 0.68
C ILE A 58 -10.71 -19.09 0.85
N GLU A 59 -11.55 -19.43 1.83
CA GLU A 59 -12.72 -18.63 2.19
C GLU A 59 -12.44 -17.82 3.46
N LEU A 60 -12.56 -16.50 3.35
CA LEU A 60 -12.41 -15.57 4.45
C LEU A 60 -13.64 -15.55 5.37
N PRO A 61 -13.52 -15.06 6.62
CA PRO A 61 -14.65 -14.94 7.56
C PRO A 61 -15.87 -14.16 7.03
N ASN A 62 -15.67 -13.26 6.08
CA ASN A 62 -16.70 -12.47 5.41
C ASN A 62 -17.25 -13.14 4.13
N SER A 63 -16.94 -14.42 3.91
CA SER A 63 -17.32 -15.24 2.75
C SER A 63 -16.74 -14.79 1.41
N VAL A 64 -15.75 -13.90 1.40
CA VAL A 64 -14.95 -13.65 0.19
C VAL A 64 -14.07 -14.88 -0.05
N GLN A 65 -14.03 -15.34 -1.29
CA GLN A 65 -13.28 -16.52 -1.70
C GLN A 65 -12.13 -16.12 -2.62
N PHE A 66 -10.98 -16.76 -2.42
CA PHE A 66 -9.82 -16.66 -3.27
C PHE A 66 -9.35 -18.05 -3.68
N GLU A 67 -8.86 -18.20 -4.90
CA GLU A 67 -8.08 -19.39 -5.23
C GLU A 67 -6.70 -19.30 -4.56
N VAL A 68 -6.14 -20.44 -4.18
CA VAL A 68 -4.77 -20.52 -3.62
C VAL A 68 -3.75 -20.00 -4.64
N SER A 69 -3.99 -20.21 -5.94
CA SER A 69 -3.20 -19.64 -7.05
C SER A 69 -3.19 -18.11 -7.01
N ASP A 70 -4.34 -17.48 -6.83
CA ASP A 70 -4.47 -16.02 -6.75
C ASP A 70 -3.74 -15.47 -5.52
N VAL A 71 -3.87 -16.13 -4.37
CA VAL A 71 -3.13 -15.76 -3.14
C VAL A 71 -1.62 -15.94 -3.35
N THR A 72 -1.19 -17.01 -4.00
CA THR A 72 0.24 -17.25 -4.32
C THR A 72 0.78 -16.15 -5.23
N ARG A 73 0.00 -15.71 -6.23
CA ARG A 73 0.37 -14.61 -7.13
C ARG A 73 0.52 -13.30 -6.35
N ILE A 74 -0.45 -12.96 -5.49
CA ILE A 74 -0.38 -11.77 -4.62
C ILE A 74 0.88 -11.80 -3.75
N VAL A 75 1.12 -12.92 -3.08
CA VAL A 75 2.28 -13.09 -2.19
C VAL A 75 3.61 -13.01 -2.95
N SER A 76 3.65 -13.52 -4.19
CA SER A 76 4.85 -13.44 -5.03
C SER A 76 5.17 -12.00 -5.44
N LEU A 77 4.16 -11.17 -5.70
CA LEU A 77 4.35 -9.75 -5.97
C LEU A 77 4.91 -9.02 -4.74
N PHE A 78 4.45 -9.37 -3.55
CA PHE A 78 5.03 -8.83 -2.31
C PHE A 78 6.46 -9.28 -2.12
N TYR A 79 6.76 -10.57 -2.34
CA TYR A 79 8.13 -11.05 -2.28
C TYR A 79 9.05 -10.23 -3.20
N ALA A 80 8.66 -10.03 -4.46
CA ALA A 80 9.44 -9.23 -5.40
C ALA A 80 9.58 -7.76 -4.93
N GLY A 81 8.52 -7.17 -4.39
CA GLY A 81 8.57 -5.80 -3.89
C GLY A 81 9.48 -5.63 -2.68
N GLU A 82 9.47 -6.56 -1.73
CA GLU A 82 10.37 -6.56 -0.57
C GLU A 82 11.83 -6.78 -0.99
N GLU A 83 12.06 -7.59 -2.03
CA GLU A 83 13.39 -7.85 -2.61
C GLU A 83 13.98 -6.60 -3.24
N GLU A 84 13.20 -5.92 -4.08
CA GLU A 84 13.61 -4.67 -4.70
C GLU A 84 13.75 -3.53 -3.69
N SER A 85 12.81 -3.40 -2.73
CA SER A 85 12.91 -2.45 -1.62
C SER A 85 14.20 -2.63 -0.83
N SER A 86 14.54 -3.88 -0.47
CA SER A 86 15.76 -4.20 0.26
C SER A 86 17.01 -3.83 -0.53
N ARG A 87 17.06 -4.19 -1.82
CA ARG A 87 18.17 -3.90 -2.72
C ARG A 87 18.40 -2.40 -2.89
N ILE A 88 17.34 -1.63 -3.07
CA ILE A 88 17.40 -0.17 -3.21
C ILE A 88 17.84 0.48 -1.92
N ALA A 89 17.26 0.10 -0.78
CA ALA A 89 17.66 0.63 0.53
C ALA A 89 19.13 0.30 0.83
N GLU A 90 19.60 -0.91 0.52
CA GLU A 90 21.01 -1.27 0.67
C GLU A 90 21.90 -0.39 -0.22
N SER A 91 21.51 -0.16 -1.48
CA SER A 91 22.24 0.71 -2.40
C SER A 91 22.34 2.13 -1.85
N TRP A 92 21.21 2.71 -1.43
CA TRP A 92 21.19 4.05 -0.86
C TRP A 92 22.05 4.15 0.41
N SER A 93 22.05 3.13 1.27
CA SER A 93 22.89 3.14 2.49
C SER A 93 24.39 3.32 2.21
N LYS A 94 24.86 2.99 1.00
CA LYS A 94 26.27 3.06 0.60
C LYS A 94 26.67 4.40 -0.02
N ASP A 95 25.70 5.23 -0.42
CA ASP A 95 25.92 6.54 -1.05
C ASP A 95 26.23 7.63 0.00
N LEU A 96 27.30 7.43 0.78
CA LEU A 96 27.64 8.26 1.95
C LEU A 96 27.90 9.74 1.62
N HIS A 97 28.28 10.05 0.38
CA HIS A 97 28.56 11.41 -0.07
C HIS A 97 27.32 12.27 -0.27
N ASP A 98 26.15 11.63 -0.39
CA ASP A 98 24.88 12.33 -0.65
C ASP A 98 24.19 12.75 0.66
N TYR A 99 24.71 12.38 1.83
CA TYR A 99 24.04 12.60 3.10
C TYR A 99 24.62 13.77 3.91
N ASP A 100 23.72 14.66 4.34
CA ASP A 100 24.04 15.70 5.33
C ASP A 100 24.32 15.10 6.73
N SER A 101 23.91 13.85 6.96
CA SER A 101 24.09 13.14 8.23
C SER A 101 24.26 11.64 8.03
N LYS A 102 25.20 11.04 8.78
CA LYS A 102 25.40 9.58 8.85
C LYS A 102 24.11 8.81 9.21
N ARG A 103 23.18 9.47 9.91
CA ARG A 103 21.89 8.89 10.31
C ARG A 103 21.07 8.38 9.12
N TYR A 104 21.13 9.03 7.96
CA TYR A 104 20.35 8.62 6.78
C TYR A 104 20.86 7.31 6.17
N ALA A 105 22.18 7.13 6.11
CA ALA A 105 22.78 5.87 5.69
C ALA A 105 22.42 4.73 6.65
N GLU A 106 22.48 4.99 7.96
CA GLU A 106 22.08 4.02 9.00
C GLU A 106 20.60 3.65 8.90
N HIS A 107 19.74 4.62 8.59
CA HIS A 107 18.33 4.39 8.35
C HIS A 107 18.10 3.44 7.16
N PHE A 108 18.67 3.71 5.99
CA PHE A 108 18.49 2.86 4.82
C PHE A 108 19.10 1.46 4.99
N ALA A 109 20.21 1.34 5.73
CA ALA A 109 20.75 0.03 6.10
C ALA A 109 19.75 -0.76 6.97
N ALA A 110 19.18 -0.12 7.99
CA ALA A 110 18.18 -0.75 8.85
C ALA A 110 16.90 -1.12 8.09
N LEU A 111 16.45 -0.28 7.15
CA LEU A 111 15.33 -0.61 6.26
C LEU A 111 15.63 -1.86 5.44
N SER A 112 16.81 -1.95 4.83
CA SER A 112 17.21 -3.14 4.07
C SER A 112 17.15 -4.41 4.93
N GLU A 113 17.62 -4.35 6.18
CA GLU A 113 17.54 -5.47 7.12
C GLU A 113 16.10 -5.86 7.49
N ILE A 114 15.20 -4.89 7.63
CA ILE A 114 13.77 -5.10 7.90
C ILE A 114 13.13 -5.83 6.70
N GLU A 115 13.32 -5.35 5.49
CA GLU A 115 12.75 -5.98 4.28
C GLU A 115 13.32 -7.40 4.08
N GLN A 116 14.59 -7.65 4.41
CA GLN A 116 15.15 -9.01 4.43
C GLN A 116 14.50 -9.93 5.48
N LYS A 117 13.99 -9.40 6.60
CA LYS A 117 13.18 -10.19 7.54
C LYS A 117 11.80 -10.48 6.95
N HIS A 118 11.16 -9.51 6.31
CA HIS A 118 9.88 -9.71 5.62
C HIS A 118 9.99 -10.76 4.50
N LEU A 119 11.01 -10.69 3.66
CA LEU A 119 11.31 -11.67 2.61
C LEU A 119 11.39 -13.09 3.15
N ARG A 120 12.12 -13.30 4.25
CA ARG A 120 12.23 -14.62 4.89
C ARG A 120 10.87 -15.10 5.39
N ALA A 121 10.06 -14.22 5.97
CA ALA A 121 8.71 -14.57 6.42
C ALA A 121 7.80 -14.96 5.25
N ILE A 122 7.83 -14.19 4.15
CA ILE A 122 7.06 -14.47 2.94
C ILE A 122 7.51 -15.79 2.29
N LYS A 123 8.82 -16.01 2.18
CA LYS A 123 9.39 -17.24 1.63
C LYS A 123 8.95 -18.46 2.43
N ASN A 124 9.06 -18.42 3.75
CA ASN A 124 8.62 -19.50 4.63
C ASN A 124 7.12 -19.78 4.48
N MET A 125 6.30 -18.74 4.29
CA MET A 125 4.87 -18.90 4.02
C MET A 125 4.62 -19.59 2.67
N LEU A 126 5.30 -19.19 1.60
CA LEU A 126 5.20 -19.82 0.27
C LEU A 126 5.63 -21.29 0.32
N GLU A 127 6.77 -21.58 0.95
CA GLU A 127 7.27 -22.95 1.14
C GLU A 127 6.29 -23.80 1.95
N GLY A 128 5.70 -23.21 3.01
CA GLY A 128 4.66 -23.84 3.81
C GLY A 128 3.38 -24.18 3.04
N LEU A 129 3.08 -23.43 1.97
CA LEU A 129 1.99 -23.68 1.02
C LEU A 129 2.41 -24.62 -0.13
N GLY A 130 3.65 -25.12 -0.15
CA GLY A 130 4.19 -25.94 -1.24
C GLY A 130 4.35 -25.17 -2.55
N LYS A 131 4.56 -23.85 -2.47
CA LYS A 131 4.69 -22.95 -3.62
C LYS A 131 6.09 -22.32 -3.66
N LYS A 132 6.49 -21.91 -4.87
CA LYS A 132 7.68 -21.08 -5.10
C LYS A 132 7.25 -19.65 -5.33
N SER A 133 8.11 -18.68 -5.03
CA SER A 133 7.92 -17.30 -5.46
C SER A 133 7.89 -17.23 -6.98
N GLY A 134 6.92 -16.48 -7.51
CA GLY A 134 6.88 -16.10 -8.91
C GLY A 134 7.92 -15.02 -9.25
N SER A 135 8.09 -14.75 -10.55
CA SER A 135 8.90 -13.63 -11.03
C SER A 135 8.17 -12.29 -10.83
N GLU A 136 8.94 -11.21 -10.75
CA GLU A 136 8.40 -9.86 -10.80
C GLU A 136 7.62 -9.59 -12.11
N THR A 137 6.64 -8.70 -12.01
CA THR A 137 5.87 -8.21 -13.17
C THR A 137 6.52 -6.96 -13.75
N ALA A 138 6.16 -6.59 -14.98
CA ALA A 138 6.67 -5.37 -15.61
C ALA A 138 6.30 -4.11 -14.82
N GLU A 139 5.11 -4.08 -14.21
CA GLU A 139 4.64 -2.96 -13.40
C GLU A 139 5.42 -2.83 -12.08
N VAL A 140 5.72 -3.96 -11.43
CA VAL A 140 6.57 -3.98 -10.22
C VAL A 140 7.97 -3.49 -10.57
N ARG A 141 8.57 -4.03 -11.64
CA ARG A 141 9.89 -3.59 -12.10
C ARG A 141 9.91 -2.09 -12.39
N ALA A 142 8.94 -1.57 -13.15
CA ALA A 142 8.88 -0.16 -13.50
C ALA A 142 8.78 0.76 -12.26
N LEU A 143 8.00 0.36 -11.25
CA LEU A 143 7.92 1.08 -9.98
C LEU A 143 9.29 1.14 -9.28
N PHE A 144 9.96 0.01 -9.14
CA PHE A 144 11.21 -0.08 -8.38
C PHE A 144 12.42 0.45 -9.16
N GLU A 145 12.46 0.36 -10.49
CA GLU A 145 13.43 1.08 -11.32
C GLU A 145 13.30 2.59 -11.13
N LYS A 146 12.07 3.11 -11.16
CA LYS A 146 11.82 4.54 -10.93
C LYS A 146 12.21 4.96 -9.51
N LEU A 147 11.86 4.16 -8.51
CA LEU A 147 12.27 4.42 -7.12
C LEU A 147 13.79 4.43 -7.01
N GLY A 148 14.49 3.39 -7.49
CA GLY A 148 15.94 3.28 -7.40
C GLY A 148 16.70 4.36 -8.17
N SER A 149 16.07 5.02 -9.16
CA SER A 149 16.66 6.13 -9.90
C SER A 149 16.76 7.46 -9.13
N ILE A 150 16.17 7.55 -7.93
CA ILE A 150 16.17 8.76 -7.12
C ILE A 150 17.54 8.96 -6.48
N THR A 151 18.16 10.10 -6.75
CA THR A 151 19.51 10.46 -6.27
C THR A 151 19.48 11.32 -5.01
N ASP A 152 18.53 12.25 -4.90
CA ASP A 152 18.46 13.16 -3.74
C ASP A 152 17.94 12.43 -2.49
N TRP A 153 18.65 12.58 -1.35
CA TRP A 153 18.33 11.86 -0.13
C TRP A 153 16.99 12.24 0.50
N LYS A 154 16.55 13.49 0.38
CA LYS A 154 15.26 13.95 0.90
C LYS A 154 14.13 13.33 0.10
N GLU A 155 14.30 13.31 -1.22
CA GLU A 155 13.38 12.61 -2.11
C GLU A 155 13.35 11.10 -1.84
N ARG A 156 14.48 10.46 -1.52
CA ARG A 156 14.52 9.03 -1.14
C ARG A 156 13.66 8.77 0.11
N ILE A 157 13.83 9.58 1.17
CA ILE A 157 13.02 9.47 2.39
C ILE A 157 11.52 9.67 2.11
N ILE A 158 11.15 10.72 1.36
CA ILE A 158 9.75 10.96 1.00
C ILE A 158 9.18 9.83 0.14
N SER A 159 9.94 9.37 -0.85
CA SER A 159 9.49 8.32 -1.78
C SER A 159 9.34 6.97 -1.11
N TYR A 160 10.23 6.64 -0.18
CA TYR A 160 10.21 5.36 0.49
C TYR A 160 9.24 5.38 1.67
N ASP A 161 9.44 6.28 2.63
CA ASP A 161 8.72 6.26 3.91
C ASP A 161 7.34 6.88 3.86
N LEU A 162 7.12 7.89 3.00
CA LEU A 162 5.79 8.46 2.79
C LEU A 162 5.08 7.78 1.62
N VAL A 163 5.64 7.75 0.42
CA VAL A 163 4.93 7.27 -0.78
C VAL A 163 4.82 5.74 -0.79
N LEU A 164 5.93 5.01 -0.87
CA LEU A 164 5.93 3.55 -1.04
C LEU A 164 5.29 2.86 0.17
N LYS A 165 5.70 3.20 1.40
CA LYS A 165 5.12 2.56 2.60
C LYS A 165 3.64 2.84 2.77
N SER A 166 3.14 4.05 2.50
CA SER A 166 1.70 4.32 2.67
C SER A 166 0.85 3.79 1.51
N SER A 167 1.39 3.76 0.29
CA SER A 167 0.62 3.44 -0.92
C SER A 167 0.78 1.99 -1.37
N TYR A 168 1.84 1.33 -0.92
CA TYR A 168 2.19 -0.06 -1.22
C TYR A 168 2.35 -0.87 0.08
N GLY A 169 3.48 -0.74 0.78
CA GLY A 169 3.89 -1.67 1.86
C GLY A 169 2.89 -1.85 3.01
N SER A 170 2.47 -0.75 3.65
CA SER A 170 1.63 -0.79 4.86
C SER A 170 0.19 -1.22 4.57
N ILE A 171 -0.34 -0.85 3.41
CA ILE A 171 -1.69 -1.27 2.99
C ILE A 171 -1.67 -2.75 2.69
N PHE A 172 -0.60 -3.28 2.11
CA PHE A 172 -0.56 -4.69 1.76
C PHE A 172 -0.17 -5.59 2.94
N GLY A 173 0.97 -5.38 3.59
CA GLY A 173 1.46 -6.28 4.64
C GLY A 173 0.49 -6.40 5.83
N ASN A 174 0.03 -5.26 6.37
CA ASN A 174 -0.84 -5.27 7.54
C ASN A 174 -2.26 -5.75 7.24
N ILE A 175 -2.84 -5.38 6.09
CA ILE A 175 -4.18 -5.83 5.72
C ILE A 175 -4.13 -7.31 5.35
N PHE A 176 -3.13 -7.74 4.57
CA PHE A 176 -2.95 -9.15 4.21
C PHE A 176 -2.81 -10.01 5.47
N TYR A 177 -1.95 -9.62 6.41
CA TYR A 177 -1.84 -10.30 7.70
C TYR A 177 -3.20 -10.38 8.43
N LYS A 178 -3.87 -9.24 8.65
CA LYS A 178 -5.14 -9.20 9.39
C LYS A 178 -6.25 -10.02 8.73
N VAL A 179 -6.30 -10.03 7.40
CA VAL A 179 -7.33 -10.70 6.62
C VAL A 179 -7.12 -12.22 6.60
N PHE A 180 -5.88 -12.68 6.44
CA PHE A 180 -5.57 -14.10 6.26
C PHE A 180 -5.13 -14.80 7.54
N TYR A 181 -4.75 -14.08 8.60
CA TYR A 181 -4.43 -14.67 9.92
C TYR A 181 -5.54 -15.58 10.48
N PRO A 182 -6.85 -15.21 10.40
CA PRO A 182 -7.93 -16.09 10.87
C PRO A 182 -8.06 -17.42 10.11
N VAL A 183 -7.42 -17.54 8.94
CA VAL A 183 -7.56 -18.69 8.03
C VAL A 183 -6.30 -19.55 8.00
N MET A 184 -5.12 -18.93 8.17
CA MET A 184 -3.81 -19.59 8.13
C MET A 184 -2.94 -19.19 9.33
N PRO A 185 -3.40 -19.34 10.58
CA PRO A 185 -2.71 -18.78 11.74
C PRO A 185 -1.30 -19.35 11.96
N GLU A 186 -1.06 -20.59 11.54
CA GLU A 186 0.24 -21.27 11.69
C GLU A 186 1.31 -20.61 10.81
N TYR A 187 0.99 -20.36 9.55
CA TYR A 187 1.87 -19.67 8.61
C TYR A 187 1.96 -18.16 8.91
N MET A 188 0.85 -17.57 9.36
CA MET A 188 0.77 -16.13 9.60
C MET A 188 1.39 -15.69 10.92
N ARG A 189 1.66 -16.56 11.90
CA ARG A 189 2.35 -16.15 13.14
C ARG A 189 3.74 -15.56 12.89
N SER A 190 4.52 -16.17 12.01
CA SER A 190 5.85 -15.68 11.64
C SER A 190 5.77 -14.39 10.84
N PHE A 191 4.77 -14.29 9.95
CA PHE A 191 4.42 -13.07 9.23
C PHE A 191 4.06 -11.94 10.22
N GLY A 192 3.16 -12.20 11.15
CA GLY A 192 2.76 -11.26 12.19
C GLY A 192 3.95 -10.71 12.96
N LYS A 193 4.87 -11.58 13.44
CA LYS A 193 6.06 -11.12 14.15
C LYS A 193 7.00 -10.25 13.31
N ALA A 194 7.14 -10.55 12.02
CA ALA A 194 8.00 -9.80 11.12
C ALA A 194 7.42 -8.41 10.81
N PHE A 195 6.08 -8.31 10.68
CA PHE A 195 5.38 -7.07 10.33
C PHE A 195 4.79 -6.32 11.55
N SER A 196 4.85 -6.91 12.75
CA SER A 196 4.36 -6.31 14.01
C SER A 196 5.49 -5.79 14.89
N SER A 197 6.76 -5.86 14.47
CA SER A 197 7.81 -5.15 15.18
C SER A 197 7.39 -3.69 15.28
N GLU A 198 7.42 -3.15 16.50
CA GLU A 198 7.44 -1.71 16.71
C GLU A 198 8.75 -1.19 16.11
N ASP A 199 8.83 -1.16 14.78
CA ASP A 199 10.01 -0.70 14.05
C ASP A 199 10.07 0.81 14.22
N THR A 200 10.70 1.20 15.33
CA THR A 200 11.07 2.57 15.68
C THR A 200 11.69 3.31 14.49
N GLU A 201 12.43 2.59 13.65
CA GLU A 201 13.07 3.11 12.45
C GLU A 201 12.06 3.44 11.32
N ALA A 202 11.02 2.62 11.15
CA ALA A 202 9.94 2.92 10.19
C ALA A 202 9.11 4.12 10.65
N GLY A 203 8.92 4.27 11.97
CA GLY A 203 8.30 5.48 12.54
C GLY A 203 9.14 6.73 12.34
N TRP A 204 10.47 6.62 12.49
CA TRP A 204 11.40 7.73 12.27
C TRP A 204 11.36 8.25 10.83
N GLY A 205 11.50 7.37 9.83
CA GLY A 205 11.52 7.78 8.42
C GLY A 205 10.25 8.51 7.99
N TYR A 206 9.08 8.07 8.49
CA TYR A 206 7.81 8.73 8.22
C TYR A 206 7.72 10.14 8.83
N GLU A 207 8.15 10.32 10.09
CA GLU A 207 8.19 11.64 10.72
C GLU A 207 9.25 12.55 10.10
N GLU A 208 10.37 11.99 9.64
CA GLU A 208 11.41 12.72 8.92
C GLU A 208 10.90 13.21 7.54
N ALA A 209 10.18 12.37 6.79
CA ALA A 209 9.53 12.78 5.55
C ALA A 209 8.58 13.99 5.78
N LYS A 210 7.78 13.94 6.85
CA LYS A 210 6.89 15.04 7.24
C LYS A 210 7.66 16.29 7.64
N ARG A 211 8.77 16.13 8.37
CA ARG A 211 9.68 17.21 8.77
C ARG A 211 10.25 17.93 7.54
N ILE A 212 10.83 17.18 6.59
CA ILE A 212 11.39 17.71 5.33
C ILE A 212 10.35 18.56 4.58
N ILE A 213 9.11 18.08 4.48
CA ILE A 213 8.01 18.79 3.80
C ILE A 213 7.62 20.05 4.58
N ARG A 214 7.40 19.94 5.90
CA ARG A 214 6.97 21.04 6.76
C ARG A 214 7.99 22.17 6.81
N ASP A 215 9.27 21.80 6.89
CA ASP A 215 10.39 22.73 6.98
C ASP A 215 10.78 23.26 5.59
N LYS A 216 10.06 22.85 4.53
CA LYS A 216 10.22 23.27 3.13
C LYS A 216 11.62 23.03 2.56
N GLU A 217 12.25 21.93 2.98
CA GLU A 217 13.54 21.48 2.44
C GLU A 217 13.42 20.89 1.04
N ILE A 218 12.19 20.60 0.61
CA ILE A 218 11.80 20.30 -0.76
C ILE A 218 10.70 21.27 -1.19
N ASP A 219 10.79 21.83 -2.39
CA ASP A 219 9.75 22.73 -2.90
C ASP A 219 8.52 21.95 -3.38
N ALA A 220 7.36 22.63 -3.38
CA ALA A 220 6.09 22.03 -3.72
C ALA A 220 6.05 21.49 -5.16
N HIS A 221 6.71 22.14 -6.11
CA HIS A 221 6.75 21.68 -7.50
C HIS A 221 7.53 20.37 -7.61
N ARG A 222 8.68 20.25 -6.95
CA ARG A 222 9.46 19.02 -6.94
C ARG A 222 8.72 17.87 -6.25
N LEU A 223 8.03 18.17 -5.15
CA LEU A 223 7.18 17.20 -4.45
C LEU A 223 6.03 16.67 -5.34
N VAL A 224 5.36 17.55 -6.09
CA VAL A 224 4.32 17.16 -7.05
C VAL A 224 4.88 16.32 -8.19
N GLN A 225 6.09 16.62 -8.68
CA GLN A 225 6.75 15.77 -9.68
C GLN A 225 6.99 14.37 -9.14
N LEU A 226 7.50 14.24 -7.91
CA LEU A 226 7.74 12.96 -7.26
C LEU A 226 6.46 12.11 -7.17
N PHE A 227 5.34 12.74 -6.84
CA PHE A 227 4.02 12.11 -6.79
C PHE A 227 3.53 11.65 -8.16
N ASN A 228 3.67 12.49 -9.19
CA ASN A 228 3.30 12.13 -10.56
C ASN A 228 4.18 11.02 -11.15
N ASP A 229 5.42 10.92 -10.68
CA ASP A 229 6.37 9.92 -11.12
C ASP A 229 6.09 8.53 -10.50
N LEU A 230 5.76 8.47 -9.22
CA LEU A 230 5.65 7.20 -8.47
C LEU A 230 4.21 6.69 -8.32
N LEU A 231 3.25 7.56 -7.97
CA LEU A 231 1.90 7.10 -7.61
C LEU A 231 1.13 6.44 -8.75
N PRO A 232 1.25 6.88 -10.02
CA PRO A 232 0.67 6.13 -11.14
C PRO A 232 1.27 4.73 -11.30
N LEU A 233 2.56 4.55 -11.00
CA LEU A 233 3.21 3.23 -11.07
C LEU A 233 2.68 2.30 -9.97
N VAL A 234 2.51 2.80 -8.74
CA VAL A 234 1.83 2.06 -7.66
C VAL A 234 0.44 1.63 -8.10
N GLY A 235 -0.34 2.56 -8.67
CA GLY A 235 -1.68 2.25 -9.18
C GLY A 235 -1.67 1.20 -10.31
N SER A 236 -0.66 1.22 -11.19
CA SER A 236 -0.49 0.23 -12.25
C SER A 236 -0.24 -1.18 -11.71
N VAL A 237 0.55 -1.33 -10.64
CA VAL A 237 0.76 -2.64 -9.98
C VAL A 237 -0.57 -3.21 -9.48
N VAL A 238 -1.43 -2.37 -8.89
CA VAL A 238 -2.76 -2.80 -8.43
C VAL A 238 -3.65 -3.17 -9.62
N ASN A 239 -3.65 -2.37 -10.68
CA ASN A 239 -4.52 -2.60 -11.84
C ASN A 239 -4.14 -3.85 -12.64
N ALA A 240 -2.85 -4.16 -12.73
CA ALA A 240 -2.35 -5.40 -13.36
C ALA A 240 -2.83 -6.67 -12.65
N ASN A 241 -3.34 -6.56 -11.42
CA ASN A 241 -3.83 -7.67 -10.60
C ASN A 241 -5.31 -7.51 -10.23
N MET A 242 -6.04 -6.62 -10.92
CA MET A 242 -7.47 -6.38 -10.67
C MET A 242 -8.32 -7.60 -11.04
N ASP A 243 -7.83 -8.49 -11.91
CA ASP A 243 -8.49 -9.74 -12.26
C ASP A 243 -8.79 -10.61 -11.03
N ILE A 244 -7.88 -10.64 -10.06
CA ILE A 244 -8.07 -11.35 -8.78
C ILE A 244 -9.23 -10.73 -7.98
N ALA A 245 -9.28 -9.41 -7.93
CA ALA A 245 -10.33 -8.68 -7.23
C ALA A 245 -11.71 -8.84 -7.91
N GLU A 246 -11.74 -8.94 -9.23
CA GLU A 246 -12.95 -9.20 -10.01
C GLU A 246 -13.49 -10.60 -9.76
N LYS A 247 -12.63 -11.64 -9.81
CA LYS A 247 -13.01 -13.02 -9.44
C LYS A 247 -13.59 -13.09 -8.03
N ALA A 248 -12.97 -12.39 -7.07
CA ALA A 248 -13.43 -12.35 -5.68
C ALA A 248 -14.65 -11.43 -5.44
N GLY A 249 -15.12 -10.70 -6.46
CA GLY A 249 -16.24 -9.76 -6.35
C GLY A 249 -15.96 -8.60 -5.38
N ILE A 250 -14.72 -8.12 -5.34
CA ILE A 250 -14.24 -7.03 -4.47
C ILE A 250 -13.55 -5.89 -5.23
N ASN A 251 -13.64 -5.87 -6.56
CA ASN A 251 -12.95 -4.91 -7.43
C ASN A 251 -13.27 -3.43 -7.09
N LYS A 252 -14.50 -3.13 -6.66
CA LYS A 252 -14.88 -1.77 -6.25
C LYS A 252 -14.21 -1.35 -4.94
N GLU A 253 -14.09 -2.27 -3.98
CA GLU A 253 -13.38 -2.06 -2.72
C GLU A 253 -11.87 -1.91 -2.93
N VAL A 254 -11.28 -2.74 -3.80
CA VAL A 254 -9.87 -2.62 -4.17
C VAL A 254 -9.60 -1.30 -4.89
N SER A 255 -10.49 -0.87 -5.79
CA SER A 255 -10.39 0.44 -6.45
C SER A 255 -10.50 1.60 -5.46
N LEU A 256 -11.42 1.52 -4.48
CA LEU A 256 -11.53 2.52 -3.41
C LEU A 256 -10.23 2.63 -2.61
N LEU A 257 -9.69 1.50 -2.16
CA LEU A 257 -8.46 1.48 -1.36
C LEU A 257 -7.25 1.96 -2.17
N ARG A 258 -7.15 1.60 -3.44
CA ARG A 258 -6.12 2.10 -4.36
C ARG A 258 -6.18 3.62 -4.49
N ASP A 259 -7.37 4.19 -4.69
CA ASP A 259 -7.52 5.63 -4.88
C ASP A 259 -7.18 6.40 -3.60
N ILE A 260 -7.57 5.87 -2.43
CA ILE A 260 -7.19 6.43 -1.13
C ILE A 260 -5.67 6.32 -0.90
N ALA A 261 -5.07 5.18 -1.25
CA ALA A 261 -3.63 4.95 -1.16
C ALA A 261 -2.85 6.00 -1.98
N ILE A 262 -3.29 6.24 -3.22
CA ILE A 262 -2.71 7.25 -4.11
C ILE A 262 -2.88 8.66 -3.55
N ALA A 263 -4.06 8.97 -3.01
CA ALA A 263 -4.35 10.29 -2.45
C ALA A 263 -3.51 10.58 -1.20
N TYR A 264 -3.24 9.56 -0.39
CA TYR A 264 -2.71 9.72 0.96
C TYR A 264 -1.42 10.57 1.03
N PRO A 265 -0.34 10.27 0.28
CA PRO A 265 0.89 11.08 0.32
C PRO A 265 0.64 12.55 -0.03
N VAL A 266 -0.23 12.82 -1.01
CA VAL A 266 -0.54 14.18 -1.47
C VAL A 266 -1.25 14.97 -0.38
N TYR A 267 -2.24 14.37 0.28
CA TYR A 267 -2.97 15.05 1.37
C TYR A 267 -2.10 15.23 2.62
N ILE A 268 -1.29 14.24 2.99
CA ILE A 268 -0.36 14.37 4.11
C ILE A 268 0.64 15.51 3.86
N SER A 269 1.15 15.68 2.65
CA SER A 269 2.03 16.80 2.32
C SER A 269 1.34 18.16 2.47
N LYS A 270 0.07 18.27 2.07
CA LYS A 270 -0.74 19.48 2.28
C LYS A 270 -0.94 19.75 3.77
N GLU A 271 -1.26 18.72 4.56
CA GLU A 271 -1.41 18.81 6.02
C GLU A 271 -0.11 19.22 6.72
N CYS A 272 1.05 18.84 6.16
CA CYS A 272 2.37 19.31 6.60
C CYS A 272 2.69 20.76 6.18
N GLY A 273 1.84 21.43 5.40
CA GLY A 273 2.03 22.82 4.98
C GLY A 273 2.67 23.02 3.61
N ALA A 274 2.75 21.98 2.78
CA ALA A 274 3.15 22.14 1.37
C ALA A 274 2.11 22.99 0.61
N ASP A 275 2.59 23.89 -0.25
CA ASP A 275 1.75 24.73 -1.11
C ASP A 275 1.27 23.94 -2.33
N ILE A 276 0.37 22.99 -2.09
CA ILE A 276 -0.18 22.08 -3.11
C ILE A 276 -1.70 22.04 -3.06
N ASP A 277 -2.33 21.99 -4.23
CA ASP A 277 -3.75 21.69 -4.35
C ASP A 277 -3.97 20.16 -4.38
N ALA A 278 -4.03 19.55 -3.19
CA ALA A 278 -4.12 18.10 -3.07
C ALA A 278 -5.30 17.47 -3.84
N GLU A 279 -6.43 18.17 -3.99
CA GLU A 279 -7.57 17.69 -4.77
C GLU A 279 -7.23 17.63 -6.26
N LYS A 280 -6.72 18.73 -6.80
CA LYS A 280 -6.33 18.84 -8.21
C LYS A 280 -5.20 17.88 -8.57
N GLU A 281 -4.16 17.81 -7.74
CA GLU A 281 -3.00 16.95 -8.01
C GLU A 281 -3.38 15.47 -7.94
N THR A 282 -4.17 15.07 -6.94
CA THR A 282 -4.66 13.68 -6.86
C THR A 282 -5.51 13.33 -8.08
N ALA A 283 -6.39 14.23 -8.53
CA ALA A 283 -7.21 13.99 -9.72
C ALA A 283 -6.36 13.82 -10.98
N ALA A 284 -5.28 14.61 -11.13
CA ALA A 284 -4.34 14.51 -12.25
C ALA A 284 -3.58 13.16 -12.23
N ILE A 285 -3.14 12.71 -11.06
CA ILE A 285 -2.46 11.42 -10.87
C ILE A 285 -3.40 10.26 -11.25
N LEU A 286 -4.65 10.29 -10.76
CA LEU A 286 -5.65 9.26 -11.08
C LEU A 286 -6.03 9.25 -12.57
N GLU A 287 -6.07 10.40 -13.23
CA GLU A 287 -6.30 10.49 -14.68
C GLU A 287 -5.11 9.92 -15.47
N THR A 288 -3.89 10.18 -15.04
CA THR A 288 -2.68 9.57 -15.62
C THR A 288 -2.72 8.05 -15.51
N LEU A 289 -3.10 7.53 -14.33
CA LEU A 289 -3.30 6.11 -14.13
C LEU A 289 -4.35 5.53 -15.09
N LYS A 290 -5.49 6.20 -15.28
CA LYS A 290 -6.54 5.73 -16.22
C LYS A 290 -6.02 5.63 -17.66
N ARG A 291 -5.19 6.58 -18.10
CA ARG A 291 -4.61 6.56 -19.46
C ARG A 291 -3.64 5.40 -19.66
N ARG A 292 -2.82 5.10 -18.65
CA ARG A 292 -1.87 3.96 -18.68
C ARG A 292 -2.56 2.60 -18.81
N ASN A 293 -3.80 2.48 -18.34
CA ASN A 293 -4.56 1.23 -18.34
C ASN A 293 -5.53 1.08 -19.52
N LYS A 294 -5.56 2.04 -20.47
CA LYS A 294 -6.28 1.82 -21.73
C LYS A 294 -5.43 0.88 -22.59
N PRO A 295 -6.00 -0.23 -23.11
CA PRO A 295 -5.29 -0.99 -24.15
C PRO A 295 -4.96 -0.03 -25.28
N ALA A 296 -3.72 -0.11 -25.78
CA ALA A 296 -3.35 0.63 -26.99
C ALA A 296 -4.39 0.29 -28.05
N LYS A 297 -5.08 1.30 -28.60
CA LYS A 297 -5.98 1.08 -29.71
C LYS A 297 -5.13 0.57 -30.86
N GLU A 298 -5.29 -0.70 -31.19
CA GLU A 298 -4.85 -1.29 -32.45
C GLU A 298 -5.52 -0.58 -33.64
#